data_AF-A0AAV2Z6I6-F1
#
_entry.id   AF-A0AAV2Z6I6-F1
#
_cell.length_a   1.000
_cell.length_b   1.000
_cell.length_c   1.000
_cell.angle_alpha   90.00
_cell.angle_beta   90.00
_cell.angle_gamma   90.00
#
_symmetry.space_group_name_H-M   'P 1'
#
loop_
_entity.id
_entity.type
_entity.pdbx_description
1 polymer ?
#
loop_
_entity_poly.entity_id
_entity_poly.type
_entity_poly.pdbx_seq_one_letter_code
_entity_poly.pdbx_strand_id
1 'polypeptide(L)'
;MPDGKAYSNFTEFCQAGGVEFDAVNTGKGFEVKQSLPFWENPADSQANSKRADILVETYNKVANVTSSNMSPLPTIANLTSTNPPCYESTPECVNAKYGCMRTLYSQMCLPCLKHASGCAQPESTGFVFPGSK
;
A
#
# COMPACT_ATOMS: atom_id res chain seq x y z
N MET A 1 -1.15 19.19 19.36
CA MET A 1 -2.36 20.02 19.59
C MET A 1 -2.19 20.70 20.94
N PRO A 2 -1.94 22.02 20.99
CA PRO A 2 -1.63 22.72 22.24
C PRO A 2 -2.74 22.61 23.29
N ASP A 3 -4.02 22.47 22.89
CA ASP A 3 -5.17 22.51 23.81
C ASP A 3 -6.17 21.34 23.63
N GLY A 4 -5.76 20.25 22.95
CA GLY A 4 -6.62 19.08 22.71
C GLY A 4 -7.80 19.29 21.76
N LYS A 5 -7.95 20.48 21.15
CA LYS A 5 -8.94 20.74 20.09
C LYS A 5 -8.40 20.33 18.73
N ALA A 6 -9.26 19.69 17.92
CA ALA A 6 -8.97 19.43 16.52
C ALA A 6 -8.96 20.74 15.72
N TYR A 7 -8.04 20.87 14.78
CA TYR A 7 -8.02 21.99 13.83
C TYR A 7 -9.15 21.82 12.82
N SER A 8 -9.82 22.92 12.47
CA SER A 8 -10.94 22.92 11.53
C SER A 8 -10.49 22.67 10.09
N ASN A 9 -9.24 23.03 9.76
CA ASN A 9 -8.63 22.84 8.44
C ASN A 9 -7.10 22.93 8.52
N PHE A 10 -6.44 22.65 7.39
CA PHE A 10 -4.98 22.68 7.27
C PHE A 10 -4.39 24.08 7.51
N THR A 11 -5.10 25.16 7.15
CA THR A 11 -4.63 26.53 7.37
C THR A 11 -4.50 26.83 8.87
N GLU A 12 -5.49 26.46 9.66
CA GLU A 12 -5.49 26.66 11.13
C GLU A 12 -4.34 25.87 11.78
N PHE A 13 -4.11 24.64 11.34
CA PHE A 13 -2.97 23.82 11.78
C PHE A 13 -1.63 24.52 11.51
N CYS A 14 -1.42 25.01 10.30
CA CYS A 14 -0.19 25.71 9.90
C CYS A 14 0.01 27.02 10.69
N GLN A 15 -1.05 27.79 10.89
CA GLN A 15 -0.99 29.06 11.63
C GLN A 15 -0.67 28.87 13.11
N ALA A 16 -1.08 27.74 13.70
CA ALA A 16 -0.73 27.38 15.08
C ALA A 16 0.75 26.95 15.25
N GLY A 17 1.55 26.96 14.18
CA GLY A 17 2.94 26.51 14.21
C GLY A 17 3.07 25.00 14.48
N GLY A 18 2.03 24.22 14.15
CA GLY A 18 2.03 22.77 14.33
C GLY A 18 3.08 22.10 13.46
N VAL A 19 3.82 21.14 14.03
CA VAL A 19 4.69 20.24 13.27
C VAL A 19 3.91 18.99 12.93
N GLU A 20 3.74 18.73 11.63
CA GLU A 20 3.04 17.53 11.18
C GLU A 20 3.93 16.30 11.38
N PHE A 21 5.19 16.45 11.00
CA PHE A 21 6.21 15.41 11.05
C PHE A 21 7.60 16.04 11.03
N ASP A 22 8.43 15.72 12.01
CA ASP A 22 9.86 16.00 12.10
C ASP A 22 10.56 14.72 12.51
N ALA A 23 11.48 14.27 11.65
CA ALA A 23 12.26 13.07 11.86
C ALA A 23 13.65 13.20 11.26
N VAL A 24 14.60 12.44 11.81
CA VAL A 24 15.97 12.35 11.31
C VAL A 24 16.21 10.95 10.74
N ASN A 25 16.81 10.88 9.56
CA ASN A 25 17.28 9.62 8.98
C ASN A 25 18.55 9.17 9.70
N THR A 26 18.54 7.95 10.25
CA THR A 26 19.65 7.39 11.03
C THR A 26 20.57 6.47 10.22
N GLY A 27 20.30 6.29 8.92
CA GLY A 27 20.90 5.26 8.08
C GLY A 27 20.35 3.84 8.31
N LYS A 28 19.56 3.64 9.38
CA LYS A 28 18.86 2.38 9.69
C LYS A 28 17.34 2.55 9.81
N GLY A 29 16.82 3.74 9.49
CA GLY A 29 15.41 4.10 9.64
C GLY A 29 15.26 5.58 9.98
N PHE A 30 14.20 5.89 10.72
CA PHE A 30 13.87 7.24 11.15
C PHE A 30 13.76 7.32 12.67
N GLU A 31 14.31 8.38 13.24
CA GLU A 31 14.01 8.81 14.61
C GLU A 31 13.03 9.98 14.54
N VAL A 32 11.82 9.79 15.07
CA VAL A 32 10.76 10.81 15.06
C VAL A 32 10.96 11.74 16.26
N LYS A 33 11.14 13.04 16.01
CA LYS A 33 11.28 14.07 17.04
C LYS A 33 9.93 14.63 17.46
N GLN A 34 9.06 14.85 16.48
CA GLN A 34 7.72 15.37 16.70
C GLN A 34 6.82 14.93 15.55
N SER A 35 5.61 14.50 15.84
CA SER A 35 4.64 14.19 14.79
C SER A 35 3.22 14.30 15.30
N LEU A 36 2.26 14.33 14.38
CA LEU A 36 0.88 13.98 14.70
C LEU A 36 0.78 12.51 15.12
N PRO A 37 -0.24 12.12 15.92
CA PRO A 37 -0.51 10.71 16.22
C PRO A 37 -0.66 9.85 14.97
N PHE A 38 -1.19 10.44 13.89
CA PHE A 38 -1.29 9.78 12.60
C PHE A 38 0.09 9.30 12.09
N TRP A 39 1.17 10.04 12.33
CA TRP A 39 2.52 9.77 11.81
C TRP A 39 3.51 9.19 12.83
N GLU A 40 3.07 8.86 14.05
CA GLU A 40 3.93 8.46 15.17
C GLU A 40 4.85 7.26 14.86
N ASN A 41 4.35 6.29 14.09
CA ASN A 41 5.09 5.09 13.68
C ASN A 41 5.26 5.05 12.15
N PRO A 42 6.20 5.80 11.57
CA PRO A 42 6.31 5.94 10.11
C PRO A 42 6.95 4.73 9.43
N ALA A 43 7.84 4.02 10.14
CA ALA A 43 8.52 2.82 9.64
C ALA A 43 7.75 1.51 9.90
N ASP A 44 6.64 1.57 10.64
CA ASP A 44 5.81 0.39 10.94
C ASP A 44 4.89 0.06 9.75
N SER A 45 5.05 -1.14 9.20
CA SER A 45 4.30 -1.59 8.02
C SER A 45 2.81 -1.78 8.29
N GLN A 46 2.42 -2.17 9.51
CA GLN A 46 1.02 -2.35 9.88
C GLN A 46 0.33 -0.99 10.07
N ALA A 47 1.00 -0.03 10.69
CA ALA A 47 0.54 1.35 10.78
C ALA A 47 0.34 1.94 9.38
N ASN A 48 1.30 1.73 8.48
CA ASN A 48 1.18 2.19 7.09
C ASN A 48 0.03 1.51 6.33
N SER A 49 -0.21 0.21 6.54
CA SER A 49 -1.37 -0.47 5.95
C SER A 49 -2.68 0.18 6.40
N LYS A 50 -2.84 0.43 7.70
CA LYS A 50 -4.04 1.09 8.25
C LYS A 50 -4.23 2.51 7.71
N ARG A 51 -3.14 3.27 7.53
CA ARG A 51 -3.18 4.61 6.91
C ARG A 51 -3.70 4.53 5.47
N ALA A 52 -3.23 3.55 4.70
CA ALA A 52 -3.71 3.33 3.35
C ALA A 52 -5.20 2.97 3.32
N ASP A 53 -5.65 2.12 4.25
CA ASP A 53 -7.07 1.76 4.38
C ASP A 53 -7.94 3.00 4.66
N ILE A 54 -7.52 3.86 5.59
CA ILE A 54 -8.22 5.11 5.92
C ILE A 54 -8.29 6.04 4.69
N LEU A 55 -7.20 6.15 3.93
CA LEU A 55 -7.15 6.97 2.72
C LEU A 55 -8.15 6.46 1.67
N VAL A 56 -8.14 5.15 1.40
CA VAL A 56 -9.05 4.53 0.43
C VAL A 56 -10.51 4.66 0.87
N GLU A 57 -10.80 4.43 2.15
CA GLU A 57 -12.15 4.59 2.70
C GLU A 57 -12.63 6.04 2.56
N THR A 58 -11.79 7.00 2.92
CA THR A 58 -12.10 8.44 2.81
C THR A 58 -12.33 8.85 1.36
N TYR A 59 -11.44 8.44 0.45
CA TYR A 59 -11.61 8.69 -0.98
C TYR A 59 -12.93 8.10 -1.49
N ASN A 60 -13.25 6.85 -1.16
CA ASN A 60 -14.44 6.18 -1.63
C ASN A 60 -15.73 6.81 -1.08
N LYS A 61 -15.72 7.31 0.16
CA LYS A 61 -16.84 8.10 0.72
C LYS A 61 -17.10 9.35 -0.11
N VAL A 62 -16.05 10.07 -0.51
CA VAL A 62 -16.17 11.27 -1.36
C VAL A 62 -16.60 10.88 -2.78
N ALA A 63 -15.95 9.89 -3.40
CA ALA A 63 -16.26 9.44 -4.76
C ALA A 63 -17.73 9.01 -4.92
N ASN A 64 -18.29 8.33 -3.91
CA ASN A 64 -19.69 7.89 -3.92
C ASN A 64 -20.71 9.04 -3.78
N VAL A 65 -20.30 10.19 -3.23
CA VAL A 65 -21.20 11.31 -2.92
C VAL A 65 -21.05 12.46 -3.92
N THR A 66 -19.82 12.78 -4.36
CA THR A 66 -19.50 14.16 -4.77
C THR A 66 -19.20 14.39 -6.26
N SER A 67 -19.02 13.39 -7.15
CA SER A 67 -18.84 13.78 -8.57
C SER A 67 -19.01 12.69 -9.63
N SER A 68 -19.40 13.15 -10.82
CA SER A 68 -19.24 12.48 -12.12
C SER A 68 -17.78 12.20 -12.51
N ASN A 69 -16.80 12.72 -11.77
CA ASN A 69 -15.38 12.74 -12.15
C ASN A 69 -14.52 11.81 -11.27
N MET A 70 -15.09 11.23 -10.22
CA MET A 70 -14.39 10.33 -9.31
C MET A 70 -15.07 8.96 -9.36
N SER A 71 -14.30 7.93 -9.72
CA SER A 71 -14.73 6.55 -9.57
C SER A 71 -14.16 5.97 -8.27
N PRO A 72 -14.91 5.14 -7.54
CA PRO A 72 -14.40 4.44 -6.36
C PRO A 72 -13.16 3.62 -6.70
N LEU A 73 -12.18 3.63 -5.79
CA LEU A 73 -11.01 2.76 -5.88
C LEU A 73 -11.42 1.31 -5.59
N PRO A 74 -10.88 0.33 -6.34
CA PRO A 74 -11.17 -1.08 -6.13
C PRO A 74 -10.62 -1.58 -4.78
N THR A 75 -11.14 -2.73 -4.32
CA THR A 75 -10.53 -3.45 -3.18
C THR A 75 -9.25 -4.16 -3.62
N ILE A 76 -8.36 -4.46 -2.68
CA ILE A 76 -7.18 -5.30 -2.96
C ILE A 76 -7.61 -6.66 -3.53
N ALA A 77 -8.69 -7.26 -3.02
CA ALA A 77 -9.21 -8.51 -3.54
C ALA A 77 -9.63 -8.41 -5.03
N ASN A 78 -10.32 -7.33 -5.40
CA ASN A 78 -10.72 -7.08 -6.80
C ASN A 78 -9.50 -6.81 -7.70
N LEU A 79 -8.52 -6.05 -7.22
CA LEU A 79 -7.28 -5.83 -7.95
C LEU A 79 -6.55 -7.16 -8.18
N THR A 80 -6.38 -7.96 -7.13
CA THR A 80 -5.69 -9.24 -7.21
C THR A 80 -6.41 -10.22 -8.15
N SER A 81 -7.75 -10.25 -8.14
CA SER A 81 -8.53 -11.14 -9.02
C SER A 81 -8.56 -10.70 -10.48
N THR A 82 -8.46 -9.40 -10.74
CA THR A 82 -8.51 -8.86 -12.12
C THR A 82 -7.14 -8.91 -12.80
N ASN A 83 -6.05 -8.90 -12.02
CA ASN A 83 -4.71 -9.01 -12.56
C ASN A 83 -4.35 -10.47 -12.88
N PRO A 84 -3.58 -10.72 -13.96
CA PRO A 84 -3.12 -12.07 -14.28
C PRO A 84 -2.19 -12.62 -13.17
N PRO A 85 -2.07 -13.95 -13.07
CA PRO A 85 -1.09 -14.60 -12.20
C PRO A 85 0.32 -14.03 -12.38
N CYS A 86 1.09 -13.97 -11.30
CA CYS A 86 2.39 -13.29 -11.31
C CYS A 86 3.41 -13.89 -12.28
N TYR A 87 3.34 -15.20 -12.54
CA TYR A 87 4.21 -15.87 -13.50
C TYR A 87 3.92 -15.46 -14.96
N GLU A 88 2.77 -14.84 -15.24
CA GLU A 88 2.45 -14.32 -16.58
C GLU A 88 2.97 -12.89 -16.81
N SER A 89 3.23 -12.14 -15.73
CA SER A 89 3.71 -10.75 -15.82
C SER A 89 5.16 -10.55 -15.39
N THR A 90 5.76 -11.53 -14.69
CA THR A 90 7.09 -11.41 -14.08
C THR A 90 7.93 -12.68 -14.34
N PRO A 91 9.03 -12.61 -15.12
CA PRO A 91 9.83 -13.78 -15.47
C PRO A 91 10.36 -14.56 -14.26
N GLU A 92 10.77 -13.85 -13.21
CA GLU A 92 11.31 -14.43 -11.97
C GLU A 92 10.30 -15.33 -11.27
N CYS A 93 9.01 -15.13 -11.52
CA CYS A 93 7.92 -15.88 -10.91
C CYS A 93 7.64 -17.22 -11.58
N VAL A 94 8.14 -17.46 -12.79
CA VAL A 94 7.96 -18.75 -13.50
C VAL A 94 8.62 -19.89 -12.72
N ASN A 95 9.84 -19.65 -12.23
CA ASN A 95 10.66 -20.65 -11.54
C ASN A 95 10.69 -20.47 -10.01
N ALA A 96 9.82 -19.61 -9.47
CA ALA A 96 9.76 -19.38 -8.04
C ALA A 96 9.31 -20.67 -7.31
N LYS A 97 10.15 -21.16 -6.39
CA LYS A 97 9.94 -22.44 -5.68
C LYS A 97 8.55 -22.58 -5.04
N TYR A 98 8.04 -21.50 -4.46
CA TYR A 98 6.74 -21.46 -3.82
C TYR A 98 5.70 -20.64 -4.60
N GLY A 99 6.03 -20.21 -5.82
CA GLY A 99 5.24 -19.26 -6.60
C GLY A 99 5.43 -17.81 -6.16
N CYS A 100 4.63 -16.94 -6.76
CA CYS A 100 4.58 -15.52 -6.46
C CYS A 100 3.15 -15.08 -6.15
N MET A 101 3.03 -14.01 -5.37
CA MET A 101 1.75 -13.37 -5.09
C MET A 101 1.82 -11.86 -5.35
N ARG A 102 0.66 -11.26 -5.64
CA ARG A 102 0.50 -9.80 -5.64
C ARG A 102 0.28 -9.33 -4.22
N THR A 103 0.92 -8.23 -3.85
CA THR A 103 0.77 -7.66 -2.51
C THR A 103 0.35 -6.20 -2.58
N LEU A 104 -0.47 -5.78 -1.61
CA LEU A 104 -0.89 -4.39 -1.39
C LEU A 104 -1.59 -3.75 -2.61
N TYR A 105 -1.84 -2.45 -2.54
CA TYR A 105 -2.43 -1.69 -3.65
C TYR A 105 -1.47 -1.51 -4.84
N SER A 106 -0.16 -1.67 -4.64
CA SER A 106 0.83 -1.60 -5.72
C SER A 106 0.75 -2.79 -6.68
N GLN A 107 0.14 -3.90 -6.23
CA GLN A 107 -0.06 -5.12 -7.03
C GLN A 107 1.25 -5.69 -7.59
N MET A 108 2.38 -5.40 -6.94
CA MET A 108 3.69 -5.93 -7.33
C MET A 108 3.75 -7.42 -7.05
N CYS A 109 4.36 -8.16 -7.97
CA CYS A 109 4.61 -9.59 -7.83
C CYS A 109 5.85 -9.83 -7.00
N LEU A 110 5.70 -10.54 -5.89
CA LEU A 110 6.79 -10.91 -5.00
C LEU A 110 6.86 -12.43 -4.85
N PRO A 111 8.06 -13.02 -4.85
CA PRO A 111 8.25 -14.44 -4.54
C PRO A 111 7.74 -14.77 -3.14
N CYS A 112 7.02 -15.88 -3.04
CA CYS A 112 6.60 -16.39 -1.76
C CYS A 112 7.76 -17.08 -1.02
N LEU A 113 7.82 -16.88 0.30
CA LEU A 113 8.81 -17.54 1.14
C LEU A 113 8.41 -18.97 1.54
N LYS A 114 7.13 -19.32 1.39
CA LYS A 114 6.53 -20.63 1.69
C LYS A 114 5.25 -20.83 0.88
N HIS A 115 4.77 -22.05 0.77
CA HIS A 115 3.43 -22.32 0.21
C HIS A 115 2.37 -21.60 1.04
N ALA A 116 1.56 -20.78 0.37
CA ALA A 116 0.44 -20.07 0.96
C ALA A 116 -0.63 -19.79 -0.10
N SER A 117 -1.86 -19.51 0.35
CA SER A 117 -2.93 -19.04 -0.54
C SER A 117 -2.49 -17.78 -1.28
N GLY A 118 -2.73 -17.72 -2.59
CA GLY A 118 -2.33 -16.62 -3.47
C GLY A 118 -0.91 -16.73 -4.05
N CYS A 119 -0.10 -17.68 -3.61
CA CYS A 119 1.19 -17.98 -4.23
C CYS A 119 1.02 -18.83 -5.49
N ALA A 120 0.75 -18.18 -6.62
CA ALA A 120 0.50 -18.86 -7.88
C ALA A 120 1.81 -19.36 -8.50
N GLN A 121 1.78 -20.59 -9.02
CA GLN A 121 2.80 -21.19 -9.88
C GLN A 121 2.18 -21.52 -11.24
N PRO A 122 3.00 -21.63 -12.31
CA PRO A 122 2.49 -22.11 -13.58
C PRO A 122 1.82 -23.46 -13.44
N GLU A 123 0.65 -23.62 -14.06
CA GLU A 123 -0.12 -24.87 -13.99
C GLU A 123 0.54 -26.01 -14.79
N SER A 124 1.41 -25.68 -15.74
CA SER A 124 2.16 -26.64 -16.55
C SER A 124 3.66 -26.52 -16.29
N THR A 125 4.34 -27.66 -16.22
CA THR A 125 5.79 -27.79 -16.02
C THR A 125 6.64 -27.28 -17.20
N GLY A 126 6.00 -26.73 -18.24
CA GLY A 126 6.64 -26.19 -19.44
C GLY A 126 6.19 -24.78 -19.80
N PHE A 127 5.57 -24.04 -18.87
CA PHE A 127 5.24 -22.64 -19.10
C PHE A 127 6.50 -21.82 -19.40
N VAL A 128 6.47 -21.09 -20.50
CA VAL A 128 7.53 -20.18 -20.93
C VAL A 128 7.00 -18.76 -20.85
N PHE A 129 7.76 -17.88 -20.19
CA PHE A 129 7.38 -16.48 -20.09
C PHE A 129 7.26 -15.84 -21.48
N PRO A 130 6.19 -15.10 -21.80
CA PRO A 130 6.08 -14.44 -23.10
C PRO A 130 7.27 -13.50 -23.35
N GLY A 131 8.03 -13.76 -24.40
CA GLY A 131 9.19 -12.94 -24.77
C GLY A 131 10.54 -13.36 -24.17
N SER A 132 10.61 -14.44 -23.39
CA SER A 132 11.90 -15.09 -23.09
C SER A 132 12.36 -15.85 -24.34
N LYS A 133 13.34 -15.29 -25.06
CA LYS A 133 14.11 -16.01 -26.08
C LYS A 133 15.27 -16.76 -25.44
#